data_AF-A0A6A7RTC0-F1
#
_entry.id   AF-A0A6A7RTC0-F1
#
_cell.length_a   1.000
_cell.length_b   1.000
_cell.length_c   1.000
_cell.angle_alpha   90.00
_cell.angle_beta   90.00
_cell.angle_gamma   90.00
#
_symmetry.space_group_name_H-M   'P 1'
#
loop_
_entity.id
_entity.type
_entity.pdbx_description
1 polymer ?
#
loop_
_entity_poly.entity_id
_entity_poly.type
_entity_poly.pdbx_seq_one_letter_code
_entity_poly.pdbx_strand_id
1 'polypeptide(L)'
;MSDLSEVEIHALNEALDDEYRAWATYDQVLADFGDVRPFTHIRAAEARHIEALRSLFGRYRLPVPGNPWGPGTVTRYAKLHSKAPSIPRLQKWSMTMFW
;
A
#
# COMPACT_ATOMS: atom_id res chain seq x y z
N MET A 1 -19.68 -20.17 -7.47
CA MET A 1 -18.70 -19.11 -7.18
C MET A 1 -19.51 -17.95 -6.66
N SER A 2 -19.28 -17.46 -5.44
CA SER A 2 -20.08 -16.33 -4.93
C SER A 2 -19.61 -15.06 -5.61
N ASP A 3 -20.55 -14.34 -6.21
CA ASP A 3 -20.30 -13.01 -6.72
C ASP A 3 -20.16 -12.07 -5.51
N LEU A 4 -19.06 -11.31 -5.46
CA LEU A 4 -18.87 -10.28 -4.43
C LEU A 4 -19.95 -9.21 -4.60
N SER A 5 -20.45 -8.70 -3.48
CA SER A 5 -21.34 -7.53 -3.47
C SER A 5 -20.58 -6.27 -3.91
N GLU A 6 -21.33 -5.24 -4.34
CA GLU A 6 -20.75 -3.94 -4.70
C GLU A 6 -19.92 -3.33 -3.56
N VAL A 7 -20.36 -3.53 -2.31
CA VAL A 7 -19.66 -3.06 -1.10
C VAL A 7 -18.32 -3.78 -0.94
N GLU A 8 -18.27 -5.09 -1.16
CA GLU A 8 -17.01 -5.86 -1.08
C GLU A 8 -16.06 -5.52 -2.22
N ILE A 9 -16.57 -5.30 -3.44
CA ILE A 9 -15.78 -4.83 -4.58
C ILE A 9 -15.20 -3.45 -4.28
N HIS A 10 -16.01 -2.53 -3.74
CA HIS A 10 -15.55 -1.20 -3.36
C HIS A 10 -14.44 -1.27 -2.29
N ALA A 11 -14.64 -2.05 -1.24
CA ALA A 11 -13.64 -2.25 -0.19
C ALA A 11 -12.33 -2.85 -0.73
N LEU A 12 -12.42 -3.77 -1.70
CA LEU A 12 -11.24 -4.36 -2.34
C LEU A 12 -10.47 -3.34 -3.18
N ASN A 13 -11.17 -2.45 -3.89
CA ASN A 13 -10.56 -1.34 -4.63
C ASN A 13 -9.90 -0.33 -3.69
N GLU A 14 -10.58 0.07 -2.62
CA GLU A 14 -10.02 1.00 -1.62
C GLU A 14 -8.77 0.41 -0.95
N ALA A 15 -8.80 -0.87 -0.59
CA ALA A 15 -7.64 -1.55 -0.02
C ALA A 15 -6.44 -1.53 -0.99
N LEU A 16 -6.66 -1.80 -2.28
CA LEU A 16 -5.58 -1.79 -3.27
C LEU A 16 -5.00 -0.38 -3.49
N ASP A 17 -5.84 0.65 -3.54
CA ASP A 17 -5.38 2.03 -3.66
C ASP A 17 -4.54 2.45 -2.44
N ASP A 18 -4.97 2.08 -1.24
CA ASP A 18 -4.24 2.36 0.00
C ASP A 18 -2.86 1.68 0.01
N GLU A 19 -2.77 0.42 -0.43
CA GLU A 19 -1.48 -0.27 -0.53
C GLU A 19 -0.56 0.34 -1.60
N TYR A 20 -1.11 0.75 -2.76
CA TYR A 20 -0.33 1.47 -3.76
C TYR A 20 0.22 2.80 -3.22
N ARG A 21 -0.63 3.56 -2.52
CA ARG A 21 -0.24 4.83 -1.90
C ARG A 21 0.83 4.63 -0.84
N ALA A 22 0.69 3.62 0.01
CA ALA A 22 1.66 3.29 1.04
C ALA A 22 3.01 2.89 0.42
N TRP A 23 2.99 1.99 -0.57
CA TRP A 23 4.19 1.58 -1.30
C TRP A 23 4.92 2.79 -1.91
N ALA A 24 4.19 3.65 -2.62
CA ALA A 24 4.76 4.85 -3.26
C ALA A 24 5.32 5.84 -2.23
N THR A 25 4.70 5.92 -1.05
CA THR A 25 5.18 6.74 0.07
C THR A 25 6.52 6.23 0.60
N TYR A 26 6.63 4.93 0.88
CA TYR A 26 7.89 4.37 1.37
C TYR A 26 8.97 4.32 0.28
N ASP A 27 8.58 4.13 -0.99
CA ASP A 27 9.49 4.27 -2.13
C ASP A 27 10.10 5.68 -2.18
N GLN A 28 9.27 6.73 -2.04
CA GLN A 28 9.74 8.11 -2.00
C GLN A 28 10.64 8.39 -0.79
N VAL A 29 10.33 7.84 0.39
CA VAL A 29 11.20 7.93 1.57
C VAL A 29 12.58 7.32 1.28
N LEU A 30 12.63 6.14 0.67
CA LEU A 30 13.91 5.50 0.31
C LEU A 30 14.65 6.28 -0.78
N ALA A 31 13.94 6.89 -1.72
CA ALA A 31 14.53 7.74 -2.74
C ALA A 31 15.15 9.02 -2.13
N ASP A 32 14.51 9.62 -1.12
CA ASP A 32 14.99 10.85 -0.48
C ASP A 32 16.12 10.60 0.54
N PHE A 33 16.14 9.43 1.21
CA PHE A 33 17.05 9.18 2.34
C PHE A 33 17.97 7.96 2.20
N GLY A 34 17.88 7.22 1.08
CA GLY A 34 18.60 5.97 0.84
C GLY A 34 17.96 4.75 1.54
N ASP A 35 18.65 3.62 1.49
CA ASP A 35 18.17 2.34 2.03
C ASP A 35 18.22 2.28 3.57
N VAL A 36 17.35 3.07 4.20
CA VAL A 36 17.20 3.13 5.66
C VAL A 36 16.17 2.12 6.16
N ARG A 37 16.58 1.24 7.07
CA ARG A 37 15.64 0.42 7.85
C ARG A 37 14.88 1.31 8.84
N PRO A 38 13.59 1.06 9.09
CA PRO A 38 12.79 -0.10 8.67
C PRO A 38 12.08 0.06 7.30
N PHE A 39 12.22 1.21 6.63
CA PHE A 39 11.40 1.56 5.46
C PHE A 39 11.56 0.61 4.28
N THR A 40 12.75 0.04 4.08
CA THR A 40 12.99 -1.02 3.08
C THR A 40 12.12 -2.26 3.33
N HIS A 41 11.97 -2.67 4.60
CA HIS A 41 11.13 -3.82 4.96
C HIS A 41 9.64 -3.50 4.82
N ILE A 42 9.23 -2.27 5.16
CA ILE A 42 7.82 -1.85 5.05
C ILE A 42 7.41 -1.79 3.57
N ARG A 43 8.20 -1.16 2.70
CA ARG A 43 7.94 -1.15 1.24
C ARG A 43 7.82 -2.57 0.67
N ALA A 44 8.68 -3.50 1.11
CA ALA A 44 8.60 -4.90 0.71
C ALA A 44 7.35 -5.62 1.26
N ALA A 45 6.84 -5.23 2.43
CA ALA A 45 5.58 -5.71 2.94
C ALA A 45 4.40 -5.22 2.09
N GLU A 46 4.35 -3.93 1.77
CA GLU A 46 3.25 -3.38 0.94
C GLU A 46 3.23 -4.02 -0.46
N ALA A 47 4.40 -4.31 -1.04
CA ALA A 47 4.48 -5.04 -2.31
C ALA A 47 3.81 -6.44 -2.22
N ARG A 48 3.97 -7.14 -1.09
CA ARG A 48 3.30 -8.44 -0.87
C ARG A 48 1.80 -8.27 -0.67
N HIS A 49 1.37 -7.21 0.02
CA HIS A 49 -0.06 -6.91 0.17
C HIS A 49 -0.72 -6.63 -1.19
N ILE A 50 -0.09 -5.83 -2.05
CA ILE A 50 -0.54 -5.57 -3.43
C ILE A 50 -0.73 -6.89 -4.19
N GLU A 51 0.26 -7.78 -4.18
CA GLU A 51 0.16 -9.07 -4.90
C GLU A 51 -0.93 -9.99 -4.33
N ALA A 52 -1.14 -9.98 -3.01
CA ALA A 52 -2.23 -10.71 -2.38
C ALA A 52 -3.60 -10.18 -2.84
N LEU A 53 -3.78 -8.86 -2.86
CA LEU A 53 -5.00 -8.23 -3.36
C LEU A 53 -5.21 -8.53 -4.84
N ARG A 54 -4.19 -8.39 -5.69
CA ARG A 54 -4.25 -8.74 -7.13
C ARG A 54 -4.68 -10.20 -7.35
N SER A 55 -4.23 -11.11 -6.49
CA SER A 55 -4.66 -12.51 -6.52
C SER A 55 -6.15 -12.67 -6.22
N LEU A 56 -6.72 -11.88 -5.30
CA LEU A 56 -8.16 -11.84 -5.05
C LEU A 56 -8.94 -11.29 -6.25
N PHE A 57 -8.47 -10.19 -6.86
CA PHE A 57 -9.07 -9.69 -8.11
C PHE A 57 -9.11 -10.77 -9.19
N GLY A 58 -8.02 -11.50 -9.39
CA GLY A 58 -7.96 -12.62 -10.34
C GLY A 58 -8.95 -13.75 -10.00
N ARG A 59 -9.02 -14.13 -8.72
CA ARG A 59 -9.96 -15.17 -8.24
C ARG A 59 -11.42 -14.82 -8.50
N TYR A 60 -11.79 -13.55 -8.32
CA TYR A 60 -13.15 -13.04 -8.56
C TYR A 60 -13.36 -12.48 -9.97
N ARG A 61 -12.37 -12.60 -10.87
CA ARG A 61 -12.41 -12.10 -12.26
C ARG A 61 -12.75 -10.61 -12.37
N LEU A 62 -12.30 -9.84 -11.39
CA LEU A 62 -12.46 -8.39 -11.36
C LEU A 62 -11.29 -7.72 -12.11
N PRO A 63 -11.53 -6.59 -12.79
CA PRO A 63 -10.44 -5.80 -13.36
C PRO A 63 -9.59 -5.23 -12.21
N VAL A 64 -8.26 -5.32 -12.35
CA VAL A 64 -7.32 -4.76 -11.37
C VAL A 64 -7.13 -3.26 -11.67
N PRO A 65 -7.45 -2.35 -10.74
CA PRO A 65 -7.10 -0.94 -10.87
C PRO A 65 -5.59 -0.73 -11.07
N GLY A 66 -5.24 0.15 -12.00
CA GLY A 66 -3.86 0.59 -12.18
C GLY A 66 -3.40 1.47 -11.01
N ASN A 67 -2.09 1.54 -10.78
CA ASN A 67 -1.50 2.39 -9.74
C ASN A 67 -1.44 3.87 -10.20
N PRO A 68 -2.17 4.81 -9.56
CA PRO A 68 -2.09 6.24 -9.88
C PRO A 68 -0.93 6.98 -9.19
N TRP A 69 -0.24 6.35 -8.23
CA TRP A 69 0.78 6.94 -7.37
C TRP A 69 2.19 6.81 -7.98
N GLY A 70 2.44 7.60 -9.03
CA GLY A 70 3.75 7.69 -9.70
C GLY A 70 4.73 8.70 -9.08
N PRO A 71 5.95 8.81 -9.65
CA PRO A 71 6.95 9.81 -9.24
C PRO A 71 6.36 11.24 -9.29
N GLY A 72 6.43 11.96 -8.18
CA GLY A 72 5.87 13.32 -8.06
C GLY A 72 4.39 13.40 -7.64
N THR A 73 3.67 12.28 -7.59
CA THR A 73 2.31 12.24 -7.00
C THR A 73 2.37 12.20 -5.46
N VAL A 74 3.48 11.72 -4.90
CA VAL A 74 3.70 11.67 -3.45
C VAL A 74 4.60 12.82 -3.00
N THR A 75 4.24 13.42 -1.86
CA THR A 75 4.99 14.51 -1.24
C THR A 75 6.43 14.08 -0.93
N ARG A 76 7.40 14.87 -1.41
CA ARG A 76 8.81 14.70 -1.03
C ARG A 76 9.04 15.12 0.41
N TYR A 77 9.90 14.38 1.12
CA TYR A 77 10.15 14.64 2.54
C TYR A 77 11.47 15.40 2.70
N ALA A 78 11.40 16.65 3.18
CA ALA A 78 12.60 17.48 3.37
C ALA A 78 13.50 17.01 4.52
N LYS A 79 12.95 16.29 5.51
CA LYS A 79 13.67 15.72 6.67
C LYS A 79 12.95 14.48 7.18
N LEU A 80 13.71 13.43 7.54
CA LEU A 80 13.20 12.34 8.37
C LEU A 80 12.91 12.89 9.77
N HIS A 81 11.64 12.96 10.15
CA HIS A 81 11.29 13.12 11.56
C HIS A 81 11.13 11.72 12.15
N SER A 82 11.51 11.54 13.42
CA SER A 82 11.35 10.26 14.14
C SER A 82 9.89 9.78 14.26
N LYS A 83 8.92 10.62 13.88
CA LYS A 83 7.52 10.23 13.67
C LYS A 83 7.32 9.89 12.19
N ALA A 84 7.03 8.62 11.92
CA ALA A 84 6.48 8.19 10.64
C ALA A 84 5.29 9.08 10.25
N PRO A 85 5.09 9.39 8.95
CA PRO A 85 3.90 10.11 8.51
C PRO A 85 2.65 9.37 9.00
N SER A 86 1.58 10.12 9.30
CA SER A 86 0.32 9.57 9.79
C SER A 86 -0.15 8.41 8.91
N ILE A 87 0.00 7.21 9.46
CA ILE A 87 -0.34 5.93 8.86
C ILE A 87 -1.87 5.84 8.71
N PRO A 88 -2.44 5.60 7.51
CA PRO A 88 -3.87 5.46 7.29
C PRO A 88 -4.48 4.37 8.18
N ARG A 89 -5.77 4.52 8.51
CA ARG A 89 -6.50 3.68 9.48
C ARG A 89 -6.43 2.17 9.16
N LEU A 90 -6.24 1.80 7.91
CA LEU A 90 -6.16 0.41 7.44
C LEU A 90 -4.82 -0.28 7.81
N GLN A 91 -3.71 0.45 7.88
CA GLN A 91 -2.41 -0.12 8.27
C GLN A 91 -2.32 -0.50 9.77
N LYS A 92 -3.26 -0.06 10.61
CA LYS A 92 -3.33 -0.50 12.02
C LYS A 92 -3.58 -2.00 12.16
N TRP A 93 -4.20 -2.65 11.16
CA TRP A 93 -4.42 -4.09 11.16
C TRP A 93 -3.16 -4.89 10.76
N SER A 94 -2.25 -4.28 9.99
CA SER A 94 -1.01 -4.94 9.55
C SER A 94 0.09 -4.94 10.62
N MET A 95 0.12 -3.95 11.52
CA MET A 95 1.16 -3.86 12.57
C MET A 95 0.92 -4.79 13.77
N THR A 96 -0.27 -5.37 13.95
CA THR A 96 -0.62 -6.21 15.11
C THR A 96 -0.74 -7.71 14.81
N MET A 97 -0.81 -8.14 13.55
CA MET A 97 -0.98 -9.57 13.21
C MET A 97 0.21 -10.23 12.52
N PHE A 98 1.15 -9.49 11.93
CA PHE A 98 2.30 -10.10 11.23
C PHE A 98 3.57 -9.25 11.35
N TRP A 99 4.05 -9.16 12.59
CA TRP A 99 5.47 -9.12 12.94
C TRP A 99 5.80 -10.36 13.77
#